data_AF-A0A372JWD2-F1
#
_entry.id   AF-A0A372JWD2-F1
#
_cell.length_a   1.000
_cell.length_b   1.000
_cell.length_c   1.000
_cell.angle_alpha   90.00
_cell.angle_beta   90.00
_cell.angle_gamma   90.00
#
_symmetry.space_group_name_H-M   'P 1'
#
loop_
_entity.id
_entity.type
_entity.pdbx_description
1 polymer ?
#
loop_
_entity_poly.entity_id
_entity_poly.type
_entity_poly.pdbx_seq_one_letter_code
_entity_poly.pdbx_strand_id
1 'polypeptide(L)'
;MPVQPESEFVDVPRAADKPRRLTLATALAQRERTSASIGSRIHADVFELEVVDIGPYTDRDGNVVTFLARPAGDTVPRTGDILRTAWGICRVVE
;
A
#
# COMPACT_ATOMS: atom_id res chain seq x y z
N MET A 1 44.53 49.53 -3.61
CA MET A 1 43.10 49.81 -3.35
C MET A 1 42.29 49.04 -4.39
N PRO A 2 41.38 48.16 -3.98
CA PRO A 2 41.48 46.75 -4.35
C PRO A 2 40.49 46.28 -5.42
N VAL A 3 40.92 45.19 -6.05
CA VAL A 3 40.33 44.45 -7.17
C VAL A 3 39.06 43.68 -6.78
N GLN A 4 38.32 43.25 -7.81
CA GLN A 4 36.99 42.64 -7.81
C GLN A 4 36.84 41.38 -6.92
N PRO A 5 35.59 41.00 -6.57
CA PRO A 5 35.32 39.86 -5.69
C PRO A 5 35.27 38.55 -6.48
N GLU A 6 36.18 37.65 -6.19
CA GLU A 6 36.14 36.24 -6.61
C GLU A 6 35.62 35.43 -5.41
N SER A 7 34.31 35.28 -5.34
CA SER A 7 33.70 34.30 -4.44
C SER A 7 33.75 32.93 -5.11
N GLU A 8 34.87 32.23 -4.93
CA GLU A 8 34.95 30.78 -5.10
C GLU A 8 34.01 30.11 -4.07
N PHE A 9 32.80 29.80 -4.50
CA PHE A 9 31.92 28.87 -3.80
C PHE A 9 31.86 27.59 -4.61
N VAL A 10 32.71 26.59 -4.34
CA VAL A 10 32.30 25.18 -4.34
C VAL A 10 33.30 24.39 -3.50
N ASP A 11 32.91 23.95 -2.30
CA ASP A 11 33.01 22.51 -2.00
C ASP A 11 31.95 22.09 -0.96
N VAL A 12 31.00 21.30 -1.47
CA VAL A 12 30.09 20.30 -0.88
C VAL A 12 30.01 20.29 0.67
N PRO A 13 28.80 20.36 1.29
CA PRO A 13 28.01 19.13 1.38
C PRO A 13 26.49 19.25 1.51
N ARG A 14 25.88 18.06 1.37
CA ARG A 14 24.51 17.67 1.71
C ARG A 14 23.50 17.88 0.61
N ALA A 15 23.20 16.75 -0.04
CA ALA A 15 21.89 16.44 -0.60
C ALA A 15 20.81 16.91 0.37
N ALA A 16 20.27 18.09 0.10
CA ALA A 16 19.06 18.58 0.72
C ALA A 16 17.95 17.65 0.22
N ASP A 17 17.51 16.78 1.13
CA ASP A 17 16.29 16.01 1.04
C ASP A 17 15.13 16.98 0.85
N LYS A 18 14.82 17.30 -0.42
CA LYS A 18 13.64 18.07 -0.75
C LYS A 18 12.43 17.21 -0.36
N PRO A 19 11.46 17.72 0.41
CA PRO A 19 10.22 17.00 0.61
C PRO A 19 9.58 16.86 -0.77
N ARG A 20 9.60 15.65 -1.32
CA ARG A 20 8.99 15.35 -2.62
C ARG A 20 7.53 15.75 -2.50
N ARG A 21 7.18 16.84 -3.16
CA ARG A 21 5.81 17.32 -3.31
C ARG A 21 5.03 16.22 -4.02
N LEU A 22 4.36 15.37 -3.23
CA LEU A 22 3.50 14.29 -3.71
C LEU A 22 2.39 14.94 -4.54
N THR A 23 2.47 14.78 -5.85
CA THR A 23 1.38 15.16 -6.75
C THR A 23 0.24 14.15 -6.54
N LEU A 24 -1.01 14.56 -6.73
CA LEU A 24 -2.14 13.63 -6.69
C LEU A 24 -1.92 12.41 -7.61
N ALA A 25 -1.20 12.61 -8.72
CA ALA A 25 -0.77 11.56 -9.63
C ALA A 25 0.25 10.58 -9.01
N THR A 26 1.15 11.02 -8.13
CA THR A 26 2.06 10.11 -7.40
C THR A 26 1.42 9.47 -6.18
N ALA A 27 0.44 10.12 -5.53
CA ALA A 27 -0.45 9.44 -4.58
C ALA A 27 -1.27 8.33 -5.27
N LEU A 28 -1.71 8.58 -6.51
CA LEU A 28 -2.34 7.57 -7.37
C LEU A 28 -1.34 6.57 -7.98
N ALA A 29 -0.05 6.88 -8.08
CA ALA A 29 0.97 5.95 -8.60
C ALA A 29 1.64 5.10 -7.50
N GLN A 30 1.55 5.52 -6.23
CA GLN A 30 1.69 4.65 -5.06
C GLN A 30 0.50 3.68 -4.90
N ARG A 31 -0.45 3.67 -5.87
CA ARG A 31 -1.11 2.42 -6.29
C ARG A 31 -0.07 1.47 -6.89
N GLU A 32 0.93 1.09 -6.09
CA GLU A 32 1.59 -0.19 -6.29
C GLU A 32 0.48 -1.22 -6.40
N ARG A 33 0.38 -1.74 -7.62
CA ARG A 33 -0.70 -2.58 -8.12
C ARG A 33 -1.08 -3.65 -7.10
N THR A 34 -2.12 -3.41 -6.33
CA THR A 34 -3.03 -4.50 -6.01
C THR A 34 -3.65 -4.90 -7.34
N SER A 35 -3.05 -5.90 -8.00
CA SER A 35 -3.60 -6.50 -9.23
C SER A 35 -4.97 -7.13 -8.99
N ALA A 36 -5.33 -7.37 -7.72
CA ALA A 36 -6.65 -7.80 -7.33
C ALA A 36 -7.63 -6.62 -7.39
N SER A 37 -8.57 -6.69 -8.32
CA SER A 37 -9.80 -5.89 -8.32
C SER A 37 -10.90 -6.63 -7.57
N ILE A 38 -12.00 -5.94 -7.25
CA ILE A 38 -13.24 -6.61 -6.84
C ILE A 38 -13.60 -7.70 -7.86
N GLY A 39 -14.00 -8.87 -7.38
CA GLY A 39 -14.25 -10.10 -8.16
C GLY A 39 -13.00 -10.90 -8.52
N SER A 40 -11.79 -10.44 -8.18
CA SER A 40 -10.57 -11.21 -8.42
C SER A 40 -10.44 -12.34 -7.41
N ARG A 41 -10.05 -13.52 -7.89
CA ARG A 41 -9.61 -14.62 -7.03
C ARG A 41 -8.13 -14.50 -6.72
N ILE A 42 -7.80 -14.63 -5.45
CA ILE A 42 -6.44 -14.55 -4.92
C ILE A 42 -6.17 -15.78 -4.05
N HIS A 43 -4.90 -16.15 -3.95
CA HIS A 43 -4.44 -17.19 -3.03
C HIS A 43 -3.72 -16.56 -1.85
N ALA A 44 -4.23 -16.83 -0.65
CA ALA A 44 -3.62 -16.44 0.61
C ALA A 44 -3.22 -17.72 1.36
N ASP A 45 -1.93 -18.06 1.33
CA ASP A 45 -1.42 -19.32 1.86
C ASP A 45 -2.14 -20.54 1.22
N VAL A 46 -2.91 -21.30 2.00
CA VAL A 46 -3.71 -22.45 1.54
C VAL A 46 -5.15 -22.10 1.14
N PHE A 47 -5.54 -20.83 1.26
CA PHE A 47 -6.90 -20.36 1.04
C PHE A 47 -7.06 -19.70 -0.33
N GLU A 48 -8.13 -20.06 -1.04
CA GLU A 48 -8.59 -19.34 -2.22
C GLU A 48 -9.72 -18.39 -1.81
N LEU A 49 -9.52 -17.10 -2.10
CA LEU A 49 -10.39 -16.01 -1.69
C LEU A 49 -10.79 -15.18 -2.91
N GLU A 50 -12.03 -14.71 -2.94
CA GLU A 50 -12.50 -13.72 -3.91
C GLU A 50 -12.61 -12.36 -3.24
N VAL A 51 -11.99 -11.34 -3.83
CA VAL A 51 -12.06 -9.97 -3.32
C VAL A 51 -13.48 -9.42 -3.52
N VAL A 52 -14.15 -9.09 -2.43
CA VAL A 52 -15.53 -8.57 -2.46
C VAL A 52 -15.54 -7.05 -2.48
N ASP A 53 -14.65 -6.42 -1.73
CA ASP A 53 -14.59 -4.97 -1.64
C ASP A 53 -13.19 -4.48 -1.26
N ILE A 54 -12.79 -3.29 -1.71
CA ILE A 54 -11.44 -2.74 -1.49
C ILE A 54 -11.57 -1.34 -0.89
N GLY A 55 -10.98 -1.14 0.28
CA GLY A 55 -11.07 0.11 1.02
C GLY A 55 -10.49 -0.01 2.42
N PRO A 56 -10.28 1.12 3.12
CA PRO A 56 -9.88 1.11 4.51
C PRO A 56 -11.06 0.64 5.37
N TYR A 57 -11.08 -0.63 5.75
CA TYR A 57 -12.01 -1.14 6.75
C TYR A 57 -11.31 -1.19 8.10
N THR A 58 -12.10 -1.10 9.17
CA THR A 58 -11.59 -1.29 10.52
C THR A 58 -12.13 -2.61 11.04
N ASP A 59 -11.25 -3.48 11.52
CA ASP A 59 -11.67 -4.67 12.24
C ASP A 59 -12.10 -4.33 13.68
N ARG A 60 -12.72 -5.29 14.39
CA ARG A 60 -13.17 -5.16 15.78
C ARG A 60 -12.08 -4.68 16.73
N ASP A 61 -10.83 -5.02 16.45
CA ASP A 61 -9.66 -4.61 17.25
C ASP A 61 -9.08 -3.25 16.84
N GLY A 62 -9.71 -2.52 15.93
CA GLY A 62 -9.21 -1.22 15.45
C GLY A 62 -8.14 -1.31 14.35
N ASN A 63 -7.79 -2.53 13.91
CA ASN A 63 -6.80 -2.74 12.86
C ASN A 63 -7.35 -2.32 11.49
N VAL A 64 -6.52 -1.64 10.70
CA VAL A 64 -6.88 -1.25 9.32
C VAL A 64 -6.72 -2.46 8.39
N VAL A 65 -7.81 -2.83 7.75
CA VAL A 65 -7.92 -3.86 6.72
C VAL A 65 -7.99 -3.17 5.36
N THR A 66 -7.31 -3.72 4.38
CA THR A 66 -7.18 -3.18 3.02
C THR A 66 -8.33 -3.60 2.10
N PHE A 67 -8.87 -4.81 2.31
CA PHE A 67 -9.97 -5.33 1.49
C PHE A 67 -10.74 -6.45 2.20
N LEU A 68 -11.99 -6.65 1.78
CA LEU A 68 -12.84 -7.75 2.21
C LEU A 68 -12.77 -8.87 1.18
N ALA A 69 -12.74 -10.10 1.63
CA ALA A 69 -12.70 -11.25 0.74
C ALA A 69 -13.61 -12.38 1.24
N ARG A 70 -14.26 -13.08 0.32
CA ARG A 70 -15.07 -14.26 0.64
C ARG A 70 -14.30 -15.54 0.26
N PRO A 71 -14.50 -16.66 0.97
CA PRO A 71 -13.96 -17.95 0.57
C PRO A 71 -14.47 -18.37 -0.81
N ALA A 72 -13.58 -18.86 -1.68
CA ALA A 72 -13.92 -19.28 -3.04
C ALA A 72 -13.44 -20.69 -3.40
N GLY A 73 -12.58 -21.30 -2.59
CA GLY A 73 -12.08 -22.66 -2.78
C GLY A 73 -12.52 -23.65 -1.69
N ASP A 74 -12.03 -24.89 -1.79
CA ASP A 74 -12.39 -26.00 -0.90
C ASP A 74 -11.92 -25.78 0.55
N THR A 75 -10.79 -25.08 0.70
CA THR A 75 -10.27 -24.69 2.02
C THR A 75 -10.89 -23.36 2.42
N VAL A 76 -11.80 -23.41 3.39
CA VAL A 76 -12.57 -22.24 3.83
C VAL A 76 -11.99 -21.68 5.15
N PRO A 77 -11.39 -20.46 5.13
CA PRO A 77 -11.02 -19.79 6.37
C PRO A 77 -12.28 -19.34 7.13
N ARG A 78 -12.16 -19.06 8.43
CA ARG A 78 -13.33 -18.68 9.23
C ARG A 78 -13.74 -17.25 8.93
N THR A 79 -15.04 -16.99 8.89
CA THR A 79 -15.56 -15.63 8.79
C THR A 79 -15.04 -14.76 9.92
N GLY A 80 -14.50 -13.60 9.57
CA GLY A 80 -13.84 -12.68 10.49
C GLY A 80 -12.34 -12.89 10.64
N ASP A 81 -11.76 -13.96 10.06
CA ASP A 81 -10.31 -14.14 10.05
C ASP A 81 -9.64 -12.99 9.31
N ILE A 82 -8.53 -12.52 9.89
CA ILE A 82 -7.68 -11.50 9.29
C ILE A 82 -6.46 -12.20 8.72
N LEU A 83 -6.31 -12.14 7.40
CA LEU A 83 -5.18 -12.75 6.69
C LEU A 83 -4.26 -11.68 6.14
N ARG A 84 -2.96 -11.89 6.30
CA ARG A 84 -1.94 -11.06 5.65
C ARG A 84 -1.59 -11.68 4.31
N THR A 85 -1.78 -10.92 3.25
CA THR A 85 -1.56 -11.38 1.88
C THR A 85 -0.54 -10.47 1.19
N ALA A 86 -0.08 -10.88 0.00
CA ALA A 86 0.77 -10.03 -0.84
C ALA A 86 0.07 -8.73 -1.30
N TRP A 87 -1.26 -8.67 -1.22
CA TRP A 87 -2.07 -7.51 -1.62
C TRP A 87 -2.48 -6.61 -0.45
N GLY A 88 -2.06 -6.95 0.78
CA GLY A 88 -2.43 -6.24 1.99
C GLY A 88 -3.14 -7.14 3.00
N ILE A 89 -3.73 -6.49 4.00
CA ILE A 89 -4.47 -7.17 5.08
C ILE A 89 -5.91 -7.37 4.58
N CYS A 90 -6.39 -8.60 4.59
CA CYS A 90 -7.77 -8.89 4.23
C CYS A 90 -8.56 -9.44 5.41
N ARG A 91 -9.87 -9.20 5.38
CA ARG A 91 -10.82 -9.79 6.32
C ARG A 91 -11.76 -10.71 5.57
N VAL A 92 -11.91 -11.93 6.09
CA VAL A 92 -12.81 -12.93 5.54
C VAL A 92 -14.26 -12.57 5.90
N VAL A 93 -15.13 -12.51 4.90
CA VAL A 93 -16.58 -12.27 5.03
C VAL A 93 -17.37 -13.48 4.51
N GLU A 94 -18.64 -13.59 4.92
CA GLU A 94 -19.58 -14.61 4.40
C GLU A 94 -19.90 -14.42 2.92
#